data_AF-A0A976JJU3-F1
#
_entry.id   AF-A0A976JJU3-F1
#
_cell.length_a   1.000
_cell.length_b   1.000
_cell.length_c   1.000
_cell.angle_alpha   90.00
_cell.angle_beta   90.00
_cell.angle_gamma   90.00
#
_symmetry.space_group_name_H-M   'P 1'
#
loop_
_entity.id
_entity.type
_entity.pdbx_description
1 polymer ?
#
loop_
_entity_poly.entity_id
_entity_poly.type
_entity_poly.pdbx_seq_one_letter_code
_entity_poly.pdbx_strand_id
1 'polypeptide(L)'
;MEFTSENGIFLNGKAQIVEMLQIMDSGSKEKLLRNIRMRNPALANELAEQSLTFDDLDNLADEDIINLFSYIKAPIIGVALKNVKVEFQRRVLGLAPRTFAEEAYTIMTKDLRDEKAMIKKAQQKVIDTLVSLSRRGRVSL
;
A
#
# COMPACT_ATOMS: atom_id res chain seq x y z
N MET A 1 -48.85 18.03 -14.02
CA MET A 1 -47.48 18.54 -13.84
C MET A 1 -46.66 17.41 -13.29
N GLU A 2 -45.93 16.71 -14.16
CA GLU A 2 -44.95 15.70 -13.77
C GLU A 2 -43.63 16.40 -13.46
N PHE A 3 -43.13 16.23 -12.23
CA PHE A 3 -41.76 16.61 -11.89
C PHE A 3 -40.85 15.47 -12.33
N THR A 4 -40.02 15.76 -13.32
CA THR A 4 -38.95 14.90 -13.82
C THR A 4 -38.01 14.51 -12.68
N SER A 5 -37.89 13.21 -12.43
CA SER A 5 -36.80 12.64 -11.65
C SER A 5 -35.48 12.91 -12.36
N GLU A 6 -34.75 13.94 -11.90
CA GLU A 6 -33.36 14.15 -12.28
C GLU A 6 -32.57 12.89 -11.90
N ASN A 7 -31.97 12.27 -12.92
CA ASN A 7 -30.96 11.23 -12.76
C ASN A 7 -29.79 11.80 -11.97
N GLY A 8 -29.85 11.71 -10.65
CA GLY A 8 -28.73 11.96 -9.77
C GLY A 8 -27.62 10.98 -10.13
N ILE A 9 -26.61 11.46 -10.87
CA ILE A 9 -25.37 10.72 -11.07
C ILE A 9 -24.77 10.55 -9.67
N PHE A 10 -24.94 9.38 -9.07
CA PHE A 10 -24.21 9.00 -7.86
C PHE A 10 -22.74 8.83 -8.25
N LEU A 11 -22.03 9.96 -8.34
CA LEU A 11 -20.59 9.97 -8.36
C LEU A 11 -20.15 9.35 -7.04
N ASN A 12 -19.47 8.20 -7.10
CA ASN A 12 -18.81 7.63 -5.94
C ASN A 12 -17.60 8.51 -5.59
N GLY A 13 -17.86 9.72 -5.08
CA GLY A 13 -16.86 10.76 -4.88
C GLY A 13 -15.72 10.30 -3.97
N LYS A 14 -15.99 9.34 -3.08
CA LYS A 14 -14.97 8.71 -2.25
C LYS A 14 -13.99 7.88 -3.05
N ALA A 15 -14.45 7.02 -3.96
CA ALA A 15 -13.57 6.25 -4.84
C ALA A 15 -12.69 7.16 -5.70
N GLN A 16 -13.27 8.24 -6.23
CA GLN A 16 -12.52 9.24 -6.99
C GLN A 16 -11.44 9.92 -6.14
N ILE A 17 -11.74 10.30 -4.89
CA ILE A 17 -10.74 10.88 -3.98
C ILE A 17 -9.63 9.87 -3.69
N VAL A 18 -9.95 8.59 -3.49
CA VAL A 18 -8.94 7.54 -3.26
C VAL A 18 -8.02 7.41 -4.48
N GLU A 19 -8.57 7.33 -5.69
CA GLU A 19 -7.77 7.26 -6.92
C GLU A 19 -6.88 8.50 -7.09
N MET A 20 -7.41 9.70 -6.81
CA MET A 20 -6.62 10.94 -6.82
C MET A 20 -5.48 10.91 -5.80
N LEU A 21 -5.73 10.41 -4.59
CA LEU A 21 -4.71 10.31 -3.54
C LEU A 21 -3.62 9.27 -3.86
N GLN A 22 -3.94 8.23 -4.63
CA GLN A 22 -2.96 7.20 -5.04
C GLN A 22 -1.95 7.71 -6.08
N ILE A 23 -2.33 8.71 -6.89
CA ILE A 23 -1.44 9.30 -7.91
C ILE A 23 -0.80 10.62 -7.46
N MET A 24 -1.17 11.12 -6.29
CA MET A 24 -0.68 12.38 -5.74
C MET A 24 0.72 12.20 -5.15
N ASP A 25 1.57 13.24 -5.26
CA ASP A 25 2.85 13.24 -4.57
C ASP A 25 2.66 13.20 -3.04
N SER A 26 3.63 12.63 -2.33
CA SER A 26 3.53 12.38 -0.89
C SER A 26 3.30 13.66 -0.07
N GLY A 27 3.91 14.79 -0.45
CA GLY A 27 3.77 16.05 0.26
C GLY A 27 2.38 16.67 0.13
N SER A 28 1.84 16.68 -1.09
CA SER A 28 0.45 17.13 -1.33
C SER A 28 -0.57 16.21 -0.66
N LYS A 29 -0.35 14.89 -0.73
CA LYS A 29 -1.20 13.87 -0.10
C LYS A 29 -1.26 14.08 1.42
N GLU A 30 -0.12 14.25 2.06
CA GLU A 30 -0.03 14.50 3.50
C GLU A 30 -0.74 15.80 3.89
N LYS A 31 -0.49 16.89 3.16
CA LYS A 31 -1.13 18.19 3.42
C LYS A 31 -2.66 18.10 3.30
N LEU A 32 -3.16 17.41 2.28
CA LEU A 32 -4.60 17.20 2.08
C LEU A 32 -5.20 16.36 3.20
N LEU A 33 -4.61 15.21 3.52
CA LEU A 33 -5.06 14.33 4.60
C LEU A 33 -5.05 15.05 5.96
N ARG A 34 -4.03 15.87 6.24
CA ARG A 34 -3.96 16.70 7.45
C ARG A 34 -5.14 17.67 7.54
N ASN A 35 -5.47 18.36 6.44
CA ASN A 35 -6.60 19.29 6.41
C ASN A 35 -7.95 18.58 6.61
N ILE A 36 -8.13 17.40 6.00
CA ILE A 36 -9.32 16.57 6.19
C ILE A 36 -9.39 16.12 7.66
N ARG A 37 -8.27 15.68 8.24
CA ARG A 37 -8.19 15.17 9.62
C ARG A 37 -8.64 16.21 10.65
N MET A 38 -8.36 17.51 10.43
CA MET A 38 -8.82 18.58 11.32
C MET A 38 -10.36 18.70 11.40
N ARG A 39 -11.08 18.28 10.35
CA ARG A 39 -12.55 18.38 10.27
C ARG A 39 -13.24 17.04 10.48
N ASN A 40 -12.65 15.98 9.96
CA ASN A 40 -13.17 14.62 10.03
C ASN A 40 -12.00 13.62 10.11
N PRO A 41 -11.53 13.31 11.34
CA PRO A 41 -10.44 12.36 11.55
C PRO A 41 -10.72 10.97 11.01
N ALA A 42 -11.96 10.48 11.14
CA ALA A 42 -12.36 9.15 10.69
C ALA A 42 -12.23 9.02 9.16
N LEU A 43 -12.73 10.02 8.42
CA LEU A 43 -12.61 10.04 6.96
C LEU A 43 -11.15 10.15 6.51
N ALA A 44 -10.34 10.98 7.18
CA ALA A 44 -8.92 11.10 6.85
C ALA A 44 -8.17 9.78 7.00
N ASN A 45 -8.42 9.05 8.09
CA ASN A 45 -7.79 7.75 8.32
C ASN A 45 -8.26 6.72 7.28
N GLU A 46 -9.56 6.70 6.98
CA GLU A 46 -10.09 5.79 5.97
C GLU A 46 -9.51 6.07 4.57
N LEU A 47 -9.40 7.35 4.18
CA LEU A 47 -8.79 7.75 2.92
C LEU A 47 -7.29 7.45 2.88
N ALA A 48 -6.57 7.65 3.98
CA ALA A 48 -5.16 7.29 4.10
C ALA A 48 -4.96 5.77 3.87
N GLU A 49 -5.76 4.94 4.54
CA GLU A 49 -5.71 3.48 4.38
C GLU A 49 -6.05 3.04 2.94
N GLN A 50 -7.11 3.60 2.34
CA GLN A 50 -7.57 3.19 0.99
C GLN A 50 -6.67 3.72 -0.12
N SER A 51 -5.99 4.83 0.10
CA SER A 51 -5.08 5.43 -0.88
C SER A 51 -3.65 4.92 -0.79
N LEU A 52 -3.37 3.96 0.08
CA LEU A 52 -2.04 3.40 0.23
C LEU A 52 -1.68 2.53 -0.99
N THR A 53 -0.48 2.75 -1.50
CA THR A 53 0.11 2.05 -2.63
C THR A 53 1.34 1.26 -2.19
N PHE A 54 1.86 0.38 -3.06
CA PHE A 54 3.07 -0.36 -2.72
C PHE A 54 4.30 0.55 -2.63
N ASP A 55 4.33 1.64 -3.41
CA ASP A 55 5.43 2.60 -3.41
C ASP A 55 5.48 3.41 -2.10
N ASP A 56 4.35 3.56 -1.40
CA ASP A 56 4.30 4.22 -0.09
C ASP A 56 5.14 3.47 0.97
N LEU A 57 5.46 2.19 0.77
CA LEU A 57 6.34 1.43 1.68
C LEU A 57 7.76 2.00 1.74
N ASP A 58 8.21 2.70 0.69
CA ASP A 58 9.54 3.32 0.68
C ASP A 58 9.66 4.42 1.75
N ASN A 59 8.53 5.01 2.17
CA ASN A 59 8.49 6.06 3.19
C ASN A 59 8.24 5.55 4.62
N LEU A 60 7.98 4.25 4.81
CA LEU A 60 7.77 3.69 6.15
C LEU A 60 9.05 3.67 6.96
N ALA A 61 8.93 3.69 8.29
CA ALA A 61 10.08 3.44 9.16
C ALA A 61 10.58 1.99 8.99
N ASP A 62 11.88 1.77 9.20
CA ASP A 62 12.47 0.42 9.10
C ASP A 62 11.80 -0.57 10.07
N GLU A 63 11.41 -0.10 11.26
CA GLU A 63 10.70 -0.88 12.29
C GLU A 63 9.35 -1.42 11.77
N ASP A 64 8.62 -0.61 11.00
CA ASP A 64 7.34 -1.00 10.42
C ASP A 64 7.52 -2.05 9.32
N ILE A 65 8.58 -1.92 8.51
CA ILE A 65 8.94 -2.93 7.50
C ILE A 65 9.36 -4.24 8.18
N ILE A 66 10.16 -4.18 9.26
CA ILE A 66 10.56 -5.35 10.03
C ILE A 66 9.33 -6.08 10.58
N ASN A 67 8.36 -5.33 11.09
CA ASN A 67 7.11 -5.89 11.61
C ASN A 67 6.35 -6.68 10.54
N LEU A 68 6.38 -6.27 9.27
CA LEU A 68 5.70 -6.99 8.18
C LEU A 68 6.19 -8.43 7.99
N PHE A 69 7.48 -8.71 8.20
CA PHE A 69 8.05 -10.05 7.98
C PHE A 69 7.44 -11.12 8.89
N SER A 70 6.85 -10.72 10.02
CA SER A 70 6.14 -11.64 10.92
C SER A 70 4.76 -12.06 10.41
N TYR A 71 4.22 -11.37 9.39
CA TYR A 71 2.85 -11.60 8.89
C TYR A 71 2.79 -12.01 7.41
N ILE A 72 3.91 -11.86 6.68
CA ILE A 72 3.99 -12.14 5.26
C ILE A 72 5.11 -13.13 5.00
N LYS A 73 4.83 -14.16 4.20
CA LYS A 73 5.83 -15.17 3.84
C LYS A 73 6.86 -14.59 2.86
N ALA A 74 8.11 -15.00 2.99
CA ALA A 74 9.22 -14.56 2.13
C ALA A 74 8.94 -14.65 0.62
N PRO A 75 8.31 -15.72 0.08
CA PRO A 75 7.98 -15.78 -1.34
C PRO A 75 7.05 -14.64 -1.80
N ILE A 76 6.10 -14.21 -0.96
CA ILE A 76 5.18 -13.12 -1.31
C ILE A 76 5.95 -11.80 -1.40
N ILE A 77 6.84 -11.53 -0.44
CA ILE A 77 7.73 -10.35 -0.50
C ILE A 77 8.63 -10.41 -1.73
N GLY A 78 9.22 -11.57 -2.02
CA GLY A 78 10.06 -11.77 -3.21
C GLY A 78 9.34 -11.44 -4.51
N VAL A 79 8.10 -11.90 -4.68
CA VAL A 79 7.27 -11.54 -5.85
C VAL A 79 6.90 -10.05 -5.84
N ALA A 80 6.53 -9.49 -4.69
CA ALA A 80 6.10 -8.09 -4.58
C ALA A 80 7.22 -7.08 -4.89
N LEU A 81 8.47 -7.45 -4.59
CA LEU A 81 9.67 -6.66 -4.86
C LEU A 81 10.14 -6.72 -6.32
N LYS A 82 9.56 -7.58 -7.17
CA LYS A 82 9.92 -7.56 -8.59
C LYS A 82 9.50 -6.23 -9.22
N ASN A 83 10.35 -5.70 -10.09
CA ASN A 83 10.15 -4.42 -10.79
C ASN A 83 10.07 -3.16 -9.92
N VAL A 84 10.48 -3.22 -8.65
CA VAL A 84 10.73 -2.00 -7.85
C VAL A 84 12.19 -1.57 -7.92
N LYS A 85 12.48 -0.33 -7.48
CA LYS A 85 13.85 0.22 -7.47
C LYS A 85 14.81 -0.68 -6.69
N VAL A 86 16.03 -0.85 -7.20
CA VAL A 86 17.03 -1.76 -6.60
C VAL A 86 17.39 -1.33 -5.18
N GLU A 87 17.43 -0.02 -4.92
CA GLU A 87 17.66 0.57 -3.61
C GLU A 87 16.61 0.11 -2.61
N PHE A 88 15.33 0.14 -3.01
CA PHE A 88 14.22 -0.31 -2.17
C PHE A 88 14.25 -1.83 -1.96
N GLN A 89 14.57 -2.62 -3.00
CA GLN A 89 14.78 -4.07 -2.85
C GLN A 89 15.86 -4.38 -1.81
N ARG A 90 17.01 -3.70 -1.90
CA ARG A 90 18.15 -3.87 -0.98
C ARG A 90 17.76 -3.49 0.45
N ARG A 91 17.04 -2.38 0.63
CA ARG A 91 16.55 -1.95 1.94
C ARG A 91 15.65 -3.01 2.57
N VAL A 92 14.60 -3.44 1.86
CA VAL A 92 13.65 -4.43 2.41
C VAL A 92 14.35 -5.76 2.70
N LEU A 93 15.18 -6.27 1.79
CA LEU A 93 15.91 -7.53 2.01
C LEU A 93 16.98 -7.41 3.10
N GLY A 94 17.60 -6.24 3.26
CA GLY A 94 18.61 -5.97 4.28
C GLY A 94 18.05 -5.88 5.70
N LEU A 95 16.78 -5.50 5.85
CA LEU A 95 16.07 -5.50 7.13
C LEU A 95 15.56 -6.89 7.53
N ALA A 96 15.41 -7.81 6.58
CA ALA A 96 14.84 -9.12 6.83
C ALA A 96 15.84 -10.07 7.51
N PRO A 97 15.37 -11.03 8.33
CA PRO A 97 16.21 -12.13 8.80
C PRO A 97 16.84 -12.88 7.62
N ARG A 98 18.08 -13.34 7.79
CA ARG A 98 18.87 -13.92 6.69
C ARG A 98 18.13 -14.99 5.88
N THR A 99 17.53 -15.96 6.55
CA THR A 99 16.80 -17.06 5.89
C THR A 99 15.59 -16.56 5.09
N PHE A 100 14.89 -15.55 5.61
CA PHE A 100 13.79 -14.89 4.93
C PHE A 100 14.27 -14.15 3.68
N ALA A 101 15.36 -13.38 3.81
CA ALA A 101 15.94 -12.62 2.71
C ALA A 101 16.41 -13.53 1.58
N GLU A 102 17.08 -14.64 1.90
CA GLU A 102 17.55 -15.63 0.91
C GLU A 102 16.39 -16.27 0.14
N GLU A 103 15.31 -16.66 0.83
CA GLU A 103 14.10 -17.20 0.21
C GLU A 103 13.39 -16.16 -0.68
N ALA A 104 13.19 -14.94 -0.16
CA ALA A 104 12.56 -13.86 -0.90
C ALA A 104 13.37 -13.50 -2.17
N TYR A 105 14.69 -13.38 -2.06
CA TYR A 105 15.59 -13.08 -3.17
C TYR A 105 15.57 -14.17 -4.24
N THR A 106 15.56 -15.44 -3.81
CA THR A 106 15.45 -16.59 -4.72
C THR A 106 14.16 -16.55 -5.54
N ILE A 107 13.05 -16.09 -4.97
CA ILE A 107 11.78 -15.95 -5.68
C ILE A 107 11.77 -14.69 -6.56
N MET A 108 12.32 -13.58 -6.06
CA MET A 108 12.42 -12.32 -6.79
C MET A 108 13.22 -12.44 -8.09
N THR A 109 14.22 -13.32 -8.14
CA THR A 109 15.11 -13.50 -9.30
C THR A 109 14.65 -14.59 -10.27
N LYS A 110 13.63 -15.38 -9.93
CA LYS A 110 13.08 -16.42 -10.82
C LYS A 110 12.13 -15.83 -11.85
N ASP A 111 12.14 -16.38 -13.05
CA ASP A 111 11.10 -16.08 -14.05
C ASP A 111 9.78 -16.71 -13.63
N LEU A 112 8.71 -15.91 -13.65
CA LEU A 112 7.37 -16.35 -13.28
C LEU A 112 6.45 -16.30 -14.48
N ARG A 113 5.56 -17.29 -14.61
CA ARG A 113 4.44 -17.18 -15.54
C ARG A 113 3.47 -16.12 -15.04
N ASP A 114 2.89 -15.34 -15.95
CA ASP A 114 1.94 -14.27 -15.63
C ASP A 114 2.48 -13.25 -14.60
N GLU A 115 3.77 -12.96 -14.70
CA GLU A 115 4.54 -12.19 -13.72
C GLU A 115 3.86 -10.89 -13.30
N LYS A 116 3.37 -10.09 -14.25
CA LYS A 116 2.68 -8.82 -13.96
C LYS A 116 1.46 -9.01 -13.04
N ALA A 117 0.68 -10.07 -13.25
CA ALA A 117 -0.49 -10.35 -12.43
C ALA A 117 -0.09 -10.87 -11.03
N MET A 118 0.95 -11.70 -10.96
CA MET A 118 1.49 -12.19 -9.69
C MET A 118 2.08 -11.06 -8.84
N ILE A 119 2.86 -10.15 -9.44
CA ILE A 119 3.41 -8.96 -8.78
C ILE A 119 2.28 -8.13 -8.20
N LYS A 120 1.29 -7.77 -9.00
CA LYS A 120 0.15 -6.97 -8.53
C LYS A 120 -0.57 -7.63 -7.36
N LYS A 121 -0.79 -8.95 -7.43
CA LYS A 121 -1.44 -9.71 -6.35
C LYS A 121 -0.59 -9.76 -5.08
N ALA A 122 0.72 -9.93 -5.22
CA ALA A 122 1.65 -9.96 -4.09
C ALA A 122 1.76 -8.58 -3.43
N GLN A 123 1.89 -7.50 -4.21
CA GLN A 123 1.88 -6.13 -3.72
C GLN A 123 0.59 -5.80 -2.99
N GLN A 124 -0.58 -6.16 -3.54
CA GLN A 124 -1.85 -5.98 -2.86
C GLN A 124 -1.90 -6.73 -1.53
N LYS A 125 -1.38 -7.96 -1.49
CA LYS A 125 -1.33 -8.74 -0.24
C LYS A 125 -0.47 -8.05 0.83
N VAL A 126 0.60 -7.39 0.43
CA VAL A 126 1.44 -6.60 1.33
C VAL A 126 0.68 -5.38 1.86
N ILE A 127 0.03 -4.61 0.98
CA ILE A 127 -0.80 -3.46 1.34
C ILE A 127 -1.91 -3.85 2.32
N ASP A 128 -2.66 -4.91 2.02
CA ASP A 128 -3.76 -5.39 2.88
C ASP A 128 -3.25 -5.76 4.29
N THR A 129 -2.05 -6.35 4.36
CA THR A 129 -1.43 -6.73 5.62
C THR A 129 -0.98 -5.49 6.39
N LEU A 130 -0.37 -4.52 5.72
CA LEU A 130 0.05 -3.25 6.30
C LEU A 130 -1.14 -2.47 6.88
N VAL A 131 -2.23 -2.34 6.13
CA VAL A 131 -3.49 -1.71 6.59
C VAL A 131 -4.03 -2.47 7.82
N SER A 132 -4.02 -3.80 7.78
CA SER A 132 -4.45 -4.59 8.94
C SER A 132 -3.56 -4.39 10.17
N LEU A 133 -2.26 -4.12 10.03
CA LEU A 133 -1.35 -3.85 11.13
C LEU A 133 -1.53 -2.43 11.67
N SER A 134 -1.73 -1.46 10.79
CA SER A 134 -2.01 -0.07 11.17
C SER A 134 -3.28 0.04 12.01
N ARG A 135 -4.37 -0.62 11.59
CA ARG A 135 -5.62 -0.71 12.37
C ARG A 135 -5.45 -1.34 13.75
N ARG A 136 -4.41 -2.15 13.96
CA ARG A 136 -4.06 -2.79 15.24
C ARG A 136 -3.05 -1.97 16.05
N GLY A 137 -2.66 -0.78 15.58
CA GLY A 137 -1.65 0.08 16.20
C GLY A 137 -0.24 -0.48 16.17
N ARG A 138 0.07 -1.41 15.24
CA ARG A 138 1.39 -2.04 15.11
C ARG A 138 2.30 -1.37 14.08
N VAL A 139 1.73 -0.50 13.25
CA VAL A 139 2.42 0.29 12.23
C VAL A 139 1.81 1.68 12.18
N SER A 140 2.63 2.71 12.01
CA SER A 140 2.16 4.09 11.80
C SER A 140 2.03 4.39 10.31
N LEU A 141 0.85 4.87 9.90
CA LEU A 141 0.57 5.35 8.53
C LEU A 141 0.28 6.85 8.52
#